data_AF-A0A7S1D8E1-F1
#
_entry.id   AF-A0A7S1D8E1-F1
#
_cell.length_a   1.000
_cell.length_b   1.000
_cell.length_c   1.000
_cell.angle_alpha   90.00
_cell.angle_beta   90.00
_cell.angle_gamma   90.00
#
_symmetry.space_group_name_H-M   'P 1'
#
loop_
_entity.id
_entity.type
_entity.pdbx_description
1 polymer ?
#
loop_
_entity_poly.entity_id
_entity_poly.type
_entity_poly.pdbx_seq_one_letter_code
_entity_poly.pdbx_strand_id
1 'polypeptide(L)'
;SGDGNIVAVGANLNNGVNGLASGHIRVFSWVDSNSGWNQMGSDVDGEAPGDEFGWSISLSSNGTILAAGARSNDDNGENSGHTRVFVWNGTEWSQRGVALKGQGSRDEFGYDVSLSSEGTVL
;
A
#
# COMPACT_ATOMS: atom_id res chain seq x y z
N SER A 1 4.82 0.16 12.49
CA SER A 1 6.03 -0.58 12.87
C SER A 1 5.82 -1.17 14.24
N GLY A 2 6.62 -2.17 14.61
CA GLY A 2 6.52 -2.87 15.90
C GLY A 2 6.82 -1.98 17.12
N ASP A 3 7.56 -0.89 16.92
CA ASP A 3 7.86 0.11 17.95
C ASP A 3 6.85 1.26 18.01
N GLY A 4 5.88 1.30 17.09
CA GLY A 4 4.87 2.35 17.01
C GLY A 4 5.35 3.69 16.43
N ASN A 5 6.60 3.81 15.97
CA ASN A 5 7.14 5.06 15.42
C ASN A 5 6.85 5.27 13.94
N ILE A 6 6.35 4.26 13.22
CA ILE A 6 5.99 4.36 11.81
C ILE A 6 4.56 3.84 11.62
N VAL A 7 3.73 4.59 10.94
CA VAL A 7 2.35 4.20 10.59
C VAL A 7 2.12 4.34 9.10
N ALA A 8 1.50 3.34 8.49
CA ALA A 8 0.98 3.43 7.12
C ALA A 8 -0.54 3.62 7.20
N VAL A 9 -1.07 4.51 6.37
CA VAL A 9 -2.50 4.85 6.33
C VAL A 9 -2.98 4.78 4.89
N GLY A 10 -3.93 3.88 4.64
CA GLY A 10 -4.60 3.76 3.35
C GLY A 10 -5.78 4.73 3.25
N ALA A 11 -5.96 5.31 2.07
CA ALA A 11 -7.11 6.11 1.70
C ALA A 11 -7.61 5.63 0.33
N ASN A 12 -8.22 4.45 0.32
CA ASN A 12 -8.61 3.71 -0.88
C ASN A 12 -9.60 4.44 -1.80
N LEU A 13 -10.39 5.39 -1.27
CA LEU A 13 -11.31 6.20 -2.09
C LEU A 13 -10.73 7.57 -2.48
N ASN A 14 -9.44 7.82 -2.20
CA ASN A 14 -8.79 9.05 -2.64
C ASN A 14 -8.71 9.07 -4.17
N ASN A 15 -8.95 10.25 -4.77
CA ASN A 15 -8.88 10.40 -6.22
C ASN A 15 -7.45 10.54 -6.75
N GLY A 16 -6.48 10.76 -5.85
CA GLY A 16 -5.04 10.78 -6.13
C GLY A 16 -4.67 11.57 -7.39
N VAL A 17 -3.56 11.15 -8.00
CA VAL A 17 -3.12 11.62 -9.32
C VAL A 17 -3.68 10.78 -10.48
N ASN A 18 -4.20 9.58 -10.18
CA ASN A 18 -4.62 8.58 -11.17
C ASN A 18 -6.15 8.43 -11.30
N GLY A 19 -6.91 9.37 -10.76
CA GLY A 19 -8.35 9.51 -11.00
C GLY A 19 -9.24 8.93 -9.91
N LEU A 20 -10.55 9.06 -10.10
CA LEU A 20 -11.58 8.79 -9.07
C LEU A 20 -11.34 7.45 -8.35
N ALA A 21 -11.24 7.49 -7.02
CA ALA A 21 -11.04 6.30 -6.18
C ALA A 21 -9.88 5.38 -6.65
N SER A 22 -8.83 5.94 -7.26
CA SER A 22 -7.58 5.20 -7.50
C SER A 22 -6.92 4.76 -6.20
N GLY A 23 -7.11 5.56 -5.13
CA GLY A 23 -6.59 5.29 -3.81
C GLY A 23 -5.11 5.62 -3.68
N HIS A 24 -4.67 5.80 -2.44
CA HIS A 24 -3.25 5.97 -2.13
C HIS A 24 -2.96 5.53 -0.69
N ILE A 25 -1.66 5.43 -0.38
CA ILE A 25 -1.16 5.19 0.97
C ILE A 25 -0.16 6.29 1.31
N ARG A 26 -0.19 6.72 2.57
CA ARG A 26 0.87 7.53 3.17
C ARG A 26 1.51 6.80 4.32
N VAL A 27 2.83 6.90 4.42
CA VAL A 27 3.59 6.39 5.55
C VAL A 27 4.16 7.57 6.32
N PHE A 28 4.04 7.54 7.64
CA PHE A 28 4.51 8.60 8.52
C PHE A 28 5.45 8.03 9.57
N SER A 29 6.49 8.80 9.91
CA SER A 29 7.37 8.55 11.05
C SER A 29 7.13 9.59 12.14
N TRP A 30 7.03 9.14 13.39
CA TRP A 30 7.00 9.99 14.57
C TRP A 30 8.36 10.65 14.76
N VAL A 31 8.35 11.96 15.03
CA VAL A 31 9.55 12.73 15.34
C VAL A 31 9.63 13.01 16.84
N ASP A 32 8.76 13.90 17.34
CA ASP A 32 8.65 14.24 18.75
C ASP A 32 7.31 14.96 19.01
N SER A 33 7.02 15.30 20.27
CA SER A 33 5.76 15.95 20.65
C SER A 33 5.57 17.35 20.07
N ASN A 34 6.65 18.00 19.61
CA ASN A 34 6.59 19.35 19.06
C ASN A 34 6.39 19.32 17.53
N SER A 35 7.02 18.35 16.86
CA SER A 35 7.03 18.21 15.39
C SER A 35 5.96 17.24 14.89
N GLY A 36 5.53 16.30 15.73
CA GLY A 36 4.50 15.32 15.40
C GLY A 36 4.97 14.25 14.40
N TRP A 37 4.06 13.90 13.49
CA TRP A 37 4.27 12.89 12.45
C TRP A 37 4.73 13.55 11.15
N ASN A 38 5.86 13.10 10.61
CA ASN A 38 6.35 13.51 9.30
C ASN A 38 6.11 12.42 8.26
N GLN A 39 5.69 12.79 7.06
CA GLN A 39 5.52 11.83 5.97
C GLN A 39 6.88 11.31 5.50
N MET A 40 6.97 10.00 5.30
CA MET A 40 8.13 9.30 4.75
C MET A 40 8.01 9.21 3.23
N GLY A 41 8.62 10.15 2.53
CA GLY A 41 8.58 10.23 1.06
C GLY A 41 7.24 10.70 0.51
N SER A 42 7.06 10.55 -0.80
CA SER A 42 5.80 10.86 -1.49
C SER A 42 4.70 9.83 -1.20
N ASP A 43 3.49 10.15 -1.63
CA ASP A 43 2.34 9.24 -1.61
C ASP A 43 2.67 7.98 -2.42
N VAL A 44 2.18 6.82 -1.97
CA VAL A 44 2.20 5.58 -2.75
C VAL A 44 0.84 5.47 -3.42
N ASP A 45 0.79 5.88 -4.68
CA ASP A 45 -0.46 6.03 -5.44
C ASP A 45 -0.95 4.71 -6.07
N GLY A 46 -2.28 4.53 -6.12
CA GLY A 46 -2.94 3.53 -6.95
C GLY A 46 -2.73 3.78 -8.44
N GLU A 47 -3.09 2.84 -9.31
CA GLU A 47 -2.67 2.87 -10.72
C GLU A 47 -3.76 3.41 -11.66
N ALA A 48 -5.01 3.08 -11.40
CA ALA A 48 -6.14 3.48 -12.24
C ALA A 48 -7.37 3.88 -11.41
N PRO A 49 -8.33 4.62 -12.00
CA PRO A 49 -9.58 4.95 -11.32
C PRO A 49 -10.35 3.69 -10.92
N GLY A 50 -10.89 3.67 -9.71
CA GLY A 50 -11.71 2.57 -9.20
C GLY A 50 -10.95 1.36 -8.67
N ASP A 51 -9.62 1.34 -8.74
CA ASP A 51 -8.80 0.22 -8.22
C ASP A 51 -8.89 0.05 -6.69
N GLU A 52 -9.26 1.13 -5.99
CA GLU A 52 -9.35 1.19 -4.54
C GLU A 52 -8.04 0.79 -3.82
N PHE A 53 -6.91 1.23 -4.35
CA PHE A 53 -5.59 0.88 -3.81
C PHE A 53 -5.39 1.41 -2.38
N GLY A 54 -4.81 0.57 -1.52
CA GLY A 54 -4.70 0.84 -0.08
C GLY A 54 -5.94 0.43 0.70
N TRP A 55 -6.80 -0.42 0.12
CA TRP A 55 -7.93 -1.04 0.81
C TRP A 55 -7.50 -1.87 2.03
N SER A 56 -6.53 -2.76 1.83
CA SER A 56 -5.84 -3.45 2.91
C SER A 56 -4.35 -3.17 2.81
N ILE A 57 -3.71 -2.98 3.97
CA ILE A 57 -2.31 -2.64 4.09
C ILE A 57 -1.67 -3.45 5.21
N SER A 58 -0.40 -3.81 5.02
CA SER A 58 0.43 -4.40 6.07
C SER A 58 1.83 -3.82 6.01
N LEU A 59 2.40 -3.51 7.18
CA LEU A 59 3.70 -2.88 7.31
C LEU A 59 4.60 -3.77 8.18
N SER A 60 5.83 -4.02 7.73
CA SER A 60 6.82 -4.79 8.49
C SER A 60 7.13 -4.16 9.86
N SER A 61 7.68 -4.96 10.76
CA SER A 61 8.01 -4.54 12.12
C SER A 61 8.98 -3.35 12.13
N ASN A 62 9.99 -3.34 11.26
CA ASN A 62 10.92 -2.22 11.10
C ASN A 62 10.36 -1.05 10.27
N GLY A 63 9.16 -1.17 9.72
CA GLY A 63 8.48 -0.11 8.97
C GLY A 63 9.06 0.18 7.59
N THR A 64 9.88 -0.71 7.00
CA THR A 64 10.52 -0.48 5.69
C THR A 64 9.95 -1.31 4.54
N ILE A 65 9.07 -2.27 4.80
CA ILE A 65 8.35 -3.04 3.78
C ILE A 65 6.85 -2.85 3.98
N LEU A 66 6.16 -2.43 2.91
CA LEU A 66 4.72 -2.19 2.88
C LEU A 66 4.08 -3.10 1.83
N ALA A 67 3.05 -3.84 2.20
CA ALA A 67 2.16 -4.52 1.25
C ALA A 67 0.81 -3.81 1.20
N ALA A 68 0.25 -3.73 0.00
CA ALA A 68 -0.95 -2.94 -0.26
C ALA A 68 -1.84 -3.60 -1.31
N GLY A 69 -3.10 -3.82 -0.95
CA GLY A 69 -4.12 -4.38 -1.82
C GLY A 69 -4.90 -3.31 -2.60
N ALA A 70 -5.23 -3.64 -3.84
CA ALA A 70 -6.23 -2.97 -4.68
C ALA A 70 -7.23 -4.04 -5.14
N ARG A 71 -8.25 -4.31 -4.31
CA ARG A 71 -9.17 -5.43 -4.56
C ARG A 71 -9.97 -5.27 -5.86
N SER A 72 -10.16 -4.03 -6.32
CA SER A 72 -10.99 -3.68 -7.46
C SER A 72 -10.17 -3.45 -8.73
N ASN A 73 -8.86 -3.73 -8.70
CA ASN A 73 -8.03 -3.55 -9.89
C ASN A 73 -8.40 -4.54 -11.02
N ASP A 74 -8.36 -4.02 -12.26
CA ASP A 74 -8.88 -4.71 -13.45
C ASP A 74 -7.79 -5.33 -14.35
N ASP A 75 -6.51 -5.28 -13.96
CA ASP A 75 -5.37 -5.63 -14.83
C ASP A 75 -5.43 -7.07 -15.39
N ASN A 76 -6.09 -7.99 -14.70
CA ASN A 76 -6.25 -9.38 -15.13
C ASN A 76 -7.73 -9.83 -15.17
N GLY A 77 -8.64 -8.89 -15.41
CA GLY A 77 -10.09 -9.10 -15.47
C GLY A 77 -10.85 -8.21 -14.48
N GLU A 78 -12.16 -8.00 -14.73
CA GLU A 78 -13.05 -7.17 -13.88
C GLU A 78 -12.90 -7.55 -12.39
N ASN A 79 -12.47 -6.60 -11.55
CA ASN A 79 -12.20 -6.77 -10.12
C ASN A 79 -11.37 -8.02 -9.81
N SER A 80 -10.40 -8.34 -10.66
CA SER A 80 -9.45 -9.44 -10.40
C SER A 80 -8.57 -9.15 -9.19
N GLY A 81 -8.28 -7.87 -8.96
CA GLY A 81 -7.52 -7.37 -7.85
C GLY A 81 -6.03 -7.67 -7.94
N HIS A 82 -5.25 -6.93 -7.16
CA HIS A 82 -3.83 -7.22 -6.97
C HIS A 82 -3.32 -6.81 -5.58
N THR A 83 -2.12 -7.30 -5.24
CA THR A 83 -1.29 -6.77 -4.16
C THR A 83 0.05 -6.28 -4.71
N ARG A 84 0.46 -5.07 -4.31
CA ARG A 84 1.80 -4.53 -4.57
C ARG A 84 2.59 -4.45 -3.27
N VAL A 85 3.88 -4.74 -3.35
CA VAL A 85 4.82 -4.65 -2.21
C VAL A 85 5.82 -3.55 -2.50
N PHE A 86 6.13 -2.73 -1.51
CA PHE A 86 7.04 -1.60 -1.61
C PHE A 86 8.14 -1.70 -0.56
N VAL A 87 9.32 -1.21 -0.90
CA VAL A 87 10.48 -1.08 -0.01
C VAL A 87 10.90 0.38 0.09
N TRP A 88 11.11 0.83 1.32
CA TRP A 88 11.68 2.12 1.63
C TRP A 88 13.20 2.11 1.40
N ASN A 89 13.70 3.04 0.59
CA ASN A 89 15.15 3.14 0.30
C ASN A 89 15.87 4.25 1.08
N GLY A 90 15.17 4.96 1.97
CA GLY A 90 15.70 6.12 2.69
C GLY A 90 15.17 7.46 2.18
N THR A 91 14.63 7.50 0.96
CA THR A 91 14.08 8.72 0.33
C THR A 91 12.70 8.53 -0.28
N GLU A 92 12.40 7.36 -0.81
CA GLU A 92 11.15 7.05 -1.49
C GLU A 92 10.72 5.58 -1.27
N TRP A 93 9.44 5.32 -1.53
CA TRP A 93 8.87 3.98 -1.59
C TRP A 93 8.95 3.46 -3.02
N SER A 94 9.67 2.37 -3.21
CA SER A 94 9.86 1.74 -4.52
C SER A 94 9.20 0.37 -4.54
N GLN A 95 8.49 0.03 -5.61
CA GLN A 95 7.86 -1.28 -5.71
C GLN A 95 8.91 -2.40 -5.76
N ARG A 96 8.73 -3.41 -4.93
CA ARG A 96 9.57 -4.59 -4.83
C ARG A 96 9.04 -5.69 -5.75
N GLY A 97 9.52 -5.69 -6.99
CA GLY A 97 9.13 -6.68 -7.99
C GLY A 97 7.81 -6.35 -8.69
N VAL A 98 7.17 -7.35 -9.27
CA VAL A 98 5.89 -7.20 -9.98
C VAL A 98 4.70 -7.33 -9.03
N ALA A 99 3.54 -6.79 -9.41
CA ALA A 99 2.30 -6.97 -8.68
C ALA A 99 1.89 -8.46 -8.65
N LEU A 100 1.31 -8.89 -7.52
CA LEU A 100 0.69 -10.19 -7.37
C LEU A 100 -0.78 -10.07 -7.76
N LYS A 101 -1.19 -10.72 -8.84
CA LYS A 101 -2.51 -10.51 -9.48
C LYS A 101 -3.45 -11.69 -9.24
N GLY A 102 -4.74 -11.40 -9.07
CA GLY A 102 -5.80 -12.40 -9.21
C GLY A 102 -5.77 -13.05 -10.59
N GLN A 103 -6.32 -14.25 -10.73
CA GLN A 103 -6.26 -15.04 -11.96
C GLN A 103 -7.54 -15.00 -12.79
N GLY A 104 -8.62 -14.45 -12.25
CA GLY A 104 -9.90 -14.30 -12.92
C GLY A 104 -10.69 -13.09 -12.43
N SER A 105 -11.79 -12.81 -13.12
CA SER A 105 -12.72 -11.76 -12.73
C SER A 105 -13.33 -12.04 -11.37
N ARG A 106 -13.42 -11.00 -10.54
CA ARG A 106 -14.01 -11.01 -9.19
C ARG A 106 -13.29 -11.90 -8.20
N ASP A 107 -12.02 -12.21 -8.46
CA ASP A 107 -11.13 -12.83 -7.47
C ASP A 107 -10.89 -11.89 -6.28
N GLU A 108 -11.02 -10.57 -6.48
CA GLU A 108 -10.79 -9.54 -5.48
C GLU A 108 -9.44 -9.70 -4.75
N PHE A 109 -8.41 -10.13 -5.48
CA PHE A 109 -7.10 -10.44 -4.89
C PHE A 109 -6.52 -9.20 -4.20
N GLY A 110 -5.91 -9.39 -3.02
CA GLY A 110 -5.50 -8.27 -2.17
C GLY A 110 -6.63 -7.64 -1.36
N TYR A 111 -7.81 -8.28 -1.26
CA TYR A 111 -8.86 -7.87 -0.32
C TYR A 111 -8.33 -7.74 1.11
N ASP A 112 -7.49 -8.70 1.52
CA ASP A 112 -6.76 -8.64 2.78
C ASP A 112 -5.31 -9.06 2.58
N VAL A 113 -4.38 -8.39 3.26
CA VAL A 113 -2.93 -8.60 3.11
C VAL A 113 -2.27 -8.61 4.48
N SER A 114 -1.33 -9.54 4.71
CA SER A 114 -0.59 -9.62 5.96
C SER A 114 0.87 -9.95 5.74
N LEU A 115 1.77 -9.10 6.21
CA LEU A 115 3.20 -9.37 6.19
C LEU A 115 3.65 -10.03 7.49
N SER A 116 4.58 -10.98 7.36
CA SER A 116 5.47 -11.36 8.46
C SER A 116 6.22 -10.16 9.04
N SER A 117 6.71 -10.26 10.28
CA SER A 117 7.46 -9.18 10.95
C SER A 117 8.63 -8.64 10.12
N GLU A 118 9.35 -9.54 9.44
CA GLU A 118 10.50 -9.21 8.59
C GLU A 118 10.11 -8.75 7.18
N GLY A 119 8.82 -8.79 6.82
CA GLY A 119 8.34 -8.41 5.49
C GLY A 119 8.85 -9.33 4.36
N THR A 120 9.15 -10.59 4.67
CA THR A 120 9.66 -11.57 3.69
C THR A 120 8.62 -12.58 3.23
N VAL A 121 7.54 -12.73 4.00
CA VAL A 121 6.35 -13.53 3.68
C VAL A 121 5.13 -12.61 3.72
N LEU A 122 4.24 -12.80 2.74
CA LEU A 122 2.96 -12.12 2.51
C LEU A 122 1.84 -13.16 2.45
#